data_AF-A0A432QG66-F1
#
_entry.id   AF-A0A432QG66-F1
#
_cell.length_a   1.000
_cell.length_b   1.000
_cell.length_c   1.000
_cell.angle_alpha   90.00
_cell.angle_beta   90.00
_cell.angle_gamma   90.00
#
_symmetry.space_group_name_H-M   'P 1'
#
loop_
_entity.id
_entity.type
_entity.pdbx_description
1 polymer ?
#
loop_
_entity_poly.entity_id
_entity_poly.type
_entity_poly.pdbx_seq_one_letter_code
_entity_poly.pdbx_strand_id
1 'polypeptide(L)'
;MNPTELKNKKIKELVALAASLKIEAYSTMRKQELIFAILKAQAKEDGKLRGSGVLEVLQDGFGFLRAPDYNYLPGPDDIYVSPSQIRRLNLRTGDTIEGEVRAPKDNERYFALLKVDSINFEPPAAAKNKTAFVNLTPLYPEEKIDLEVEPDNYSMRVLNIAAPLGKGQRGLIVAPPRTGKTVLMQKIANSIVHNHKEVKLIVLLIDERPEEVTDMKRNVDAEVVSSTFDEPPQRHIQVAEMVIEKARRLVEHKNDVVILLDSITRLARAYNTVTPASGKILSGGVEANALHRPKRFFGAARNVEEGGSLTILATALIDTGSRMDEVIFEEFKGTGNMEIVLDRKMANRRIYPAIDLQKTGTRKEDLLLSADEMNKVWILRKILSSMNPADAMEFLLDRMRQTATNEEFFASMNQ
;
A
#
# COMPACT_ATOMS: atom_id res chain seq x y z
N MET A 1 -14.92 25.61 4.60
CA MET A 1 -14.89 24.19 4.15
C MET A 1 -13.46 23.79 3.84
N ASN A 2 -13.11 22.52 4.05
CA ASN A 2 -11.79 21.99 3.69
C ASN A 2 -11.76 21.64 2.18
N PRO A 3 -10.67 21.93 1.44
CA PRO A 3 -10.44 21.45 0.07
C PRO A 3 -10.82 19.98 -0.15
N THR A 4 -10.54 19.10 0.82
CA THR A 4 -10.87 17.67 0.74
C THR A 4 -12.38 17.41 0.75
N GLU A 5 -13.17 18.19 1.50
CA GLU A 5 -14.64 18.06 1.53
C GLU A 5 -15.28 18.45 0.20
N LEU A 6 -14.76 19.52 -0.44
CA LEU A 6 -15.25 19.96 -1.75
C LEU A 6 -14.91 18.94 -2.85
N LYS A 7 -13.78 18.25 -2.76
CA LYS A 7 -13.42 17.17 -3.70
C LYS A 7 -14.40 16.00 -3.67
N ASN A 8 -14.89 15.65 -2.49
CA ASN A 8 -15.83 14.53 -2.30
C ASN A 8 -17.25 14.83 -2.79
N LYS A 9 -17.57 16.10 -3.07
CA LYS A 9 -18.88 16.49 -3.61
C LYS A 9 -19.03 16.11 -5.09
N LYS A 10 -20.26 15.76 -5.48
CA LYS A 10 -20.62 15.55 -6.90
C LYS A 10 -20.56 16.88 -7.65
N ILE A 11 -20.26 16.83 -8.95
CA ILE A 11 -20.17 18.03 -9.81
C ILE A 11 -21.44 18.90 -9.70
N LYS A 12 -22.62 18.27 -9.65
CA LYS A 12 -23.89 18.98 -9.48
C LYS A 12 -23.95 19.84 -8.21
N GLU A 13 -23.41 19.35 -7.09
CA GLU A 13 -23.35 20.10 -5.83
C GLU A 13 -22.33 21.25 -5.90
N LEU A 14 -21.20 21.02 -6.55
CA LEU A 14 -20.18 22.06 -6.74
C LEU A 14 -20.68 23.21 -7.61
N VAL A 15 -21.42 22.89 -8.68
CA VAL A 15 -22.04 23.90 -9.55
C VAL A 15 -23.07 24.73 -8.79
N ALA A 16 -23.89 24.10 -7.95
CA ALA A 16 -24.85 24.81 -7.10
C ALA A 16 -24.14 25.74 -6.10
N LEU A 17 -23.04 25.28 -5.50
CA LEU A 17 -22.24 26.06 -4.55
C LEU A 17 -21.53 27.24 -5.25
N ALA A 18 -21.02 27.04 -6.46
CA ALA A 18 -20.41 28.11 -7.25
C ALA A 18 -21.42 29.18 -7.66
N ALA A 19 -22.66 28.78 -8.00
CA ALA A 19 -23.75 29.69 -8.28
C ALA A 19 -24.14 30.52 -7.04
N SER A 20 -24.21 29.90 -5.84
CA SER A 20 -24.49 30.64 -4.60
C SER A 20 -23.40 31.63 -4.24
N LEU A 21 -22.14 31.33 -4.59
CA LEU A 21 -20.98 32.20 -4.37
C LEU A 21 -20.76 33.23 -5.49
N LYS A 22 -21.69 33.34 -6.46
CA LYS A 22 -21.64 34.28 -7.59
C LYS A 22 -20.32 34.22 -8.40
N ILE A 23 -19.77 33.02 -8.57
CA ILE A 23 -18.58 32.81 -9.40
C ILE A 23 -18.98 32.97 -10.86
N GLU A 24 -18.18 33.63 -11.69
CA GLU A 24 -18.44 33.77 -13.13
C GLU A 24 -17.91 32.56 -13.92
N ALA A 25 -18.55 32.23 -15.05
CA ALA A 25 -18.15 31.14 -15.96
C ALA A 25 -18.00 29.74 -15.32
N TYR A 26 -18.64 29.50 -14.16
CA TYR A 26 -18.56 28.23 -13.43
C TYR A 26 -19.09 27.01 -14.20
N SER A 27 -19.93 27.22 -15.23
CA SER A 27 -20.54 26.16 -16.03
C SER A 27 -19.59 25.51 -17.03
N THR A 28 -18.52 26.20 -17.44
CA THR A 28 -17.51 25.67 -18.37
C THR A 28 -16.24 25.19 -17.66
N MET A 29 -16.10 25.49 -16.36
CA MET A 29 -14.95 25.10 -15.55
C MET A 29 -14.90 23.59 -15.35
N ARG A 30 -13.69 23.03 -15.42
CA ARG A 30 -13.45 21.66 -14.97
C ARG A 30 -13.69 21.56 -13.46
N LYS A 31 -14.01 20.37 -12.95
CA LYS A 31 -14.26 20.15 -11.51
C LYS A 31 -13.18 20.78 -10.61
N GLN A 32 -11.91 20.70 -11.02
CA GLN A 32 -10.78 21.28 -10.29
C GLN A 32 -10.78 22.81 -10.28
N GLU A 33 -10.98 23.44 -11.45
CA GLU A 33 -11.07 24.90 -11.57
C GLU A 33 -12.25 25.45 -10.77
N LEU A 34 -13.36 24.69 -10.76
CA LEU A 34 -14.55 24.99 -9.99
C LEU A 34 -14.28 24.93 -8.48
N ILE A 35 -13.62 23.87 -7.99
CA ILE A 35 -13.21 23.75 -6.59
C ILE A 35 -12.26 24.89 -6.20
N PHE A 36 -11.28 25.20 -7.05
CA PHE A 36 -10.34 26.29 -6.84
C PHE A 36 -11.05 27.65 -6.74
N ALA A 37 -11.99 27.93 -7.64
CA ALA A 37 -12.76 29.15 -7.64
C ALA A 37 -13.65 29.28 -6.40
N ILE A 38 -14.30 28.18 -5.98
CA ILE A 38 -15.09 28.10 -4.74
C ILE A 38 -14.23 28.41 -3.52
N LEU A 39 -13.07 27.75 -3.41
CA LEU A 39 -12.13 27.98 -2.31
C LEU A 39 -11.62 29.43 -2.29
N LYS A 40 -11.32 30.00 -3.47
CA LYS A 40 -10.88 31.40 -3.60
C LYS A 40 -11.98 32.38 -3.19
N ALA A 41 -13.24 32.10 -3.54
CA ALA A 41 -14.37 32.92 -3.13
C ALA A 41 -14.61 32.84 -1.61
N GLN A 42 -14.62 31.64 -1.03
CA GLN A 42 -14.79 31.44 0.41
C GLN A 42 -13.63 32.02 1.24
N ALA A 43 -12.39 31.95 0.74
CA ALA A 43 -11.24 32.54 1.41
C ALA A 43 -11.36 34.06 1.57
N LYS A 44 -12.09 34.74 0.67
CA LYS A 44 -12.35 36.18 0.76
C LYS A 44 -13.40 36.53 1.82
N GLU A 45 -14.30 35.61 2.19
CA GLU A 45 -15.35 35.83 3.20
C GLU A 45 -14.92 35.40 4.61
N ASP A 46 -14.34 34.19 4.78
CA ASP A 46 -14.11 33.58 6.11
C ASP A 46 -12.64 33.62 6.60
N GLY A 47 -11.70 34.11 5.76
CA GLY A 47 -10.32 34.41 6.15
C GLY A 47 -9.40 33.24 6.55
N LYS A 48 -9.94 32.02 6.78
CA LYS A 48 -9.14 30.84 7.16
C LYS A 48 -9.53 29.60 6.38
N LEU A 49 -8.74 29.27 5.36
CA LEU A 49 -8.78 27.96 4.72
C LEU A 49 -7.88 27.00 5.51
N ARG A 50 -8.26 25.72 5.57
CA ARG A 50 -7.39 24.64 6.05
C ARG A 50 -7.05 23.75 4.88
N GLY A 51 -5.90 23.10 4.90
CA GLY A 51 -5.49 22.16 3.86
C GLY A 51 -4.65 21.04 4.45
N SER A 52 -4.66 19.90 3.77
CA SER A 52 -3.84 18.75 4.13
C SER A 52 -3.25 18.09 2.90
N GLY A 53 -2.13 17.40 3.08
CA GLY A 53 -1.48 16.60 2.05
C GLY A 53 -0.15 16.05 2.52
N VAL A 54 0.48 15.25 1.64
CA VAL A 54 1.78 14.63 1.90
C VAL A 54 2.86 15.47 1.26
N LEU A 55 3.86 15.88 2.05
CA LEU A 55 4.93 16.74 1.58
C LEU A 55 5.83 16.02 0.57
N GLU A 56 6.07 16.64 -0.58
CA GLU A 56 7.16 16.34 -1.49
C GLU A 56 8.14 17.51 -1.49
N VAL A 57 9.37 17.29 -1.02
CA VAL A 57 10.44 18.30 -1.07
C VAL A 57 11.18 18.17 -2.39
N LEU A 58 11.26 19.25 -3.16
CA LEU A 58 11.96 19.31 -4.43
C LEU A 58 13.45 19.68 -4.24
N GLN A 59 14.25 19.52 -5.28
CA GLN A 59 15.71 19.74 -5.24
C GLN A 59 16.08 21.18 -4.82
N ASP A 60 15.26 22.16 -5.18
CA ASP A 60 15.45 23.58 -4.82
C ASP A 60 15.12 23.88 -3.35
N GLY A 61 14.69 22.87 -2.57
CA GLY A 61 14.47 22.95 -1.13
C GLY A 61 13.12 23.50 -0.69
N PHE A 62 12.27 23.92 -1.62
CA PHE A 62 10.83 24.12 -1.36
C PHE A 62 10.06 22.82 -1.61
N GLY A 63 8.80 22.76 -1.19
CA GLY A 63 7.98 21.57 -1.37
C GLY A 63 6.52 21.86 -1.67
N PHE A 64 5.79 20.80 -1.97
CA PHE A 64 4.34 20.84 -2.18
C PHE A 64 3.67 19.75 -1.35
N LEU A 65 2.53 20.07 -0.74
CA LEU A 65 1.64 19.05 -0.18
C LEU A 65 0.82 18.46 -1.32
N ARG A 66 1.08 17.20 -1.64
CA ARG A 66 0.38 16.44 -2.67
C ARG A 66 -0.86 15.76 -2.09
N ALA A 67 -1.95 15.76 -2.84
CA ALA A 67 -3.20 15.15 -2.42
C ALA A 67 -3.22 13.62 -2.68
N PRO A 68 -3.69 12.79 -1.72
CA PRO A 68 -3.91 11.36 -1.93
C PRO A 68 -4.88 11.07 -3.09
N ASP A 69 -5.95 11.87 -3.23
CA ASP A 69 -6.97 11.72 -4.27
C ASP A 69 -6.40 11.81 -5.70
N TYR A 70 -5.25 12.47 -5.84
CA TYR A 70 -4.53 12.61 -7.10
C TYR A 70 -3.30 11.71 -7.18
N ASN A 71 -3.29 10.63 -6.39
CA ASN A 71 -2.21 9.64 -6.32
C ASN A 71 -0.83 10.28 -6.06
N TYR A 72 -0.78 11.36 -5.27
CA TYR A 72 0.44 12.11 -4.97
C TYR A 72 1.13 12.79 -6.16
N LEU A 73 0.38 13.05 -7.23
CA LEU A 73 0.90 13.70 -8.41
C LEU A 73 0.81 15.22 -8.30
N PRO A 74 1.63 15.96 -9.07
CA PRO A 74 1.50 17.40 -9.16
C PRO A 74 0.11 17.82 -9.65
N GLY A 75 -0.59 18.59 -8.81
CA GLY A 75 -1.91 19.12 -9.05
C GLY A 75 -1.96 20.65 -8.96
N PRO A 76 -2.95 21.31 -9.60
CA PRO A 76 -3.13 22.75 -9.50
C PRO A 76 -3.55 23.22 -8.09
N ASP A 77 -4.07 22.30 -7.29
CA ASP A 77 -4.54 22.49 -5.92
C ASP A 77 -3.49 22.14 -4.86
N ASP A 78 -2.25 21.88 -5.28
CA ASP A 78 -1.15 21.63 -4.37
C ASP A 78 -0.83 22.84 -3.51
N ILE A 79 -0.42 22.57 -2.28
CA ILE A 79 -0.11 23.60 -1.28
C ILE A 79 1.40 23.76 -1.23
N TYR A 80 1.88 24.94 -1.62
CA TYR A 80 3.27 25.35 -1.51
C TYR A 80 3.72 25.41 -0.04
N VAL A 81 4.88 24.82 0.21
CA VAL A 81 5.58 24.85 1.49
C VAL A 81 6.96 25.49 1.29
N SER A 82 7.20 26.56 2.04
CA SER A 82 8.44 27.32 1.92
C SER A 82 9.65 26.57 2.51
N PRO A 83 10.87 26.80 1.99
CA PRO A 83 12.09 26.21 2.55
C PRO A 83 12.30 26.55 4.03
N SER A 84 11.84 27.72 4.48
CA SER A 84 11.94 28.15 5.88
C SER A 84 11.05 27.32 6.79
N GLN A 85 9.83 26.98 6.36
CA GLN A 85 8.95 26.07 7.09
C GLN A 85 9.54 24.67 7.17
N ILE A 86 10.05 24.15 6.05
CA ILE A 86 10.69 22.82 5.98
C ILE A 86 11.86 22.73 6.95
N ARG A 87 12.77 23.71 6.93
CA ARG A 87 13.93 23.74 7.83
C ARG A 87 13.52 23.91 9.30
N ARG A 88 12.61 24.85 9.61
CA ARG A 88 12.21 25.16 10.99
C ARG A 88 11.51 23.99 11.69
N LEU A 89 10.72 23.22 10.94
CA LEU A 89 9.95 22.09 11.46
C LEU A 89 10.62 20.73 11.18
N ASN A 90 11.82 20.74 10.59
CA ASN A 90 12.57 19.53 10.20
C ASN A 90 11.73 18.54 9.36
N LEU A 91 10.96 19.09 8.41
CA LEU A 91 10.06 18.32 7.56
C LEU A 91 10.84 17.58 6.48
N ARG A 92 10.35 16.40 6.11
CA ARG A 92 10.90 15.56 5.04
C ARG A 92 9.81 15.10 4.09
N THR A 93 10.22 14.69 2.90
CA THR A 93 9.30 14.03 1.96
C THR A 93 8.58 12.87 2.64
N GLY A 94 7.26 12.77 2.43
CA GLY A 94 6.39 11.80 3.06
C GLY A 94 5.67 12.30 4.32
N ASP A 95 6.07 13.43 4.93
CA ASP A 95 5.37 13.93 6.12
C ASP A 95 3.96 14.39 5.73
N THR A 96 2.95 13.84 6.38
CA THR A 96 1.54 14.27 6.23
C THR A 96 1.34 15.53 7.05
N ILE A 97 0.97 16.63 6.42
CA ILE A 97 0.85 17.93 7.06
C ILE A 97 -0.58 18.41 6.95
N GLU A 98 -1.12 18.90 8.06
CA GLU A 98 -2.38 19.63 8.08
C GLU A 98 -2.18 21.00 8.70
N GLY A 99 -2.88 22.01 8.18
CA GLY A 99 -2.70 23.36 8.66
C GLY A 99 -3.56 24.41 7.99
N GLU A 100 -3.39 25.65 8.42
CA GLU A 100 -4.00 26.82 7.81
C GLU A 100 -3.29 27.14 6.48
N VAL A 101 -4.07 27.33 5.43
CA VAL A 101 -3.62 27.67 4.08
C VAL A 101 -4.22 28.99 3.64
N ARG A 102 -3.54 29.67 2.71
CA ARG A 102 -4.08 30.86 2.03
C ARG A 102 -4.15 30.65 0.54
N ALA A 103 -5.12 31.32 -0.08
CA ALA A 103 -5.20 31.40 -1.53
C ALA A 103 -3.97 32.12 -2.11
N PRO A 104 -3.58 31.80 -3.36
CA PRO A 104 -2.55 32.53 -4.07
C PRO A 104 -2.93 34.01 -4.23
N LYS A 105 -1.93 34.89 -4.08
CA LYS A 105 -2.02 36.30 -4.52
C LYS A 105 -1.99 36.38 -6.05
N ASP A 106 -2.24 37.56 -6.61
CA ASP A 106 -2.34 37.74 -8.08
C ASP A 106 -1.11 37.30 -8.87
N ASN A 107 0.08 37.26 -8.24
CA ASN A 107 1.34 36.79 -8.85
C ASN A 107 1.70 35.33 -8.50
N GLU A 108 0.87 34.62 -7.74
CA GLU A 108 1.13 33.26 -7.28
C GLU A 108 0.17 32.27 -7.96
N ARG A 109 0.62 31.02 -8.17
CA ARG A 109 -0.19 29.98 -8.83
C ARG A 109 -0.79 28.97 -7.86
N TYR A 110 -0.19 28.79 -6.68
CA TYR A 110 -0.51 27.72 -5.75
C TYR A 110 -1.01 28.28 -4.41
N PHE A 111 -1.80 27.48 -3.68
CA PHE A 111 -2.07 27.76 -2.27
C PHE A 111 -0.76 27.76 -1.49
N ALA A 112 -0.68 28.53 -0.41
CA ALA A 112 0.51 28.56 0.43
C ALA A 112 0.15 28.19 1.87
N LEU A 113 0.97 27.33 2.47
CA LEU A 113 0.84 26.97 3.88
C LEU A 113 1.20 28.16 4.77
N LEU A 114 0.30 28.57 5.66
CA LEU A 114 0.54 29.63 6.63
C LEU A 114 1.09 29.07 7.94
N LYS A 115 0.35 28.11 8.51
CA LYS A 115 0.62 27.54 9.83
C LYS A 115 0.38 26.04 9.79
N VAL A 116 1.28 25.29 10.41
CA VAL A 116 1.14 23.83 10.59
C VAL A 116 0.40 23.58 11.89
N ASP A 117 -0.69 22.82 11.82
CA ASP A 117 -1.48 22.40 12.98
C ASP A 117 -1.06 20.99 13.44
N SER A 118 -0.81 20.08 12.50
CA SER A 118 -0.38 18.70 12.78
C SER A 118 0.65 18.20 11.75
N ILE A 119 1.50 17.26 12.18
CA ILE A 119 2.44 16.51 11.36
C ILE A 119 2.24 15.02 11.68
N ASN A 120 1.92 14.21 10.68
CA ASN A 120 1.61 12.77 10.81
C ASN A 120 0.57 12.49 11.90
N PHE A 121 -0.50 13.30 11.94
CA PHE A 121 -1.61 13.21 12.91
C PHE A 121 -1.25 13.57 14.36
N GLU A 122 -0.05 14.08 14.59
CA GLU A 122 0.42 14.51 15.90
C GLU A 122 0.72 16.03 15.93
N PRO A 123 0.76 16.65 17.13
CA PRO A 123 1.20 18.03 17.25
C PRO A 123 2.65 18.21 16.73
N PRO A 124 2.99 19.33 16.07
CA PRO A 124 4.32 19.54 15.48
C PRO A 124 5.49 19.44 16.46
N ALA A 125 5.23 19.61 17.76
CA ALA A 125 6.22 19.44 18.81
C ALA A 125 6.69 17.98 18.96
N ALA A 126 5.81 16.99 18.74
CA ALA A 126 6.13 15.57 18.83
C ALA A 126 7.10 15.14 17.72
N ALA A 127 6.99 15.73 16.53
CA ALA A 127 7.83 15.43 15.38
C ALA A 127 9.33 15.79 15.57
N LYS A 128 9.69 16.58 16.60
CA LYS A 128 11.08 17.00 16.85
C LYS A 128 11.94 15.91 17.50
N ASN A 129 11.34 15.00 18.27
CA ASN A 129 12.06 14.00 19.07
C ASN A 129 12.01 12.60 18.43
N LYS A 130 11.69 12.49 17.15
CA LYS A 130 11.57 11.20 16.46
C LYS A 130 12.92 10.64 16.01
N THR A 131 13.09 9.34 16.14
CA THR A 131 14.21 8.60 15.54
C THR A 131 13.95 8.43 14.06
N ALA A 132 14.95 8.67 13.21
CA ALA A 132 14.81 8.45 11.78
C ALA A 132 14.64 6.97 11.45
N PHE A 133 13.83 6.63 10.44
CA PHE A 133 13.53 5.25 10.06
C PHE A 133 14.76 4.36 9.85
N VAL A 134 15.84 4.95 9.33
CA VAL A 134 17.10 4.26 9.06
C VAL A 134 17.87 3.85 10.32
N ASN A 135 17.58 4.51 11.46
CA ASN A 135 18.21 4.26 12.75
C ASN A 135 17.35 3.34 13.64
N LEU A 136 16.16 2.96 13.19
CA LEU A 136 15.26 2.06 13.92
C LEU A 136 15.79 0.62 13.86
N THR A 137 15.68 -0.09 14.97
CA THR A 137 16.25 -1.44 15.11
C THR A 137 15.32 -2.47 14.47
N PRO A 138 15.75 -3.15 13.37
CA PRO A 138 14.89 -4.10 12.67
C PRO A 138 14.79 -5.44 13.43
N LEU A 139 13.57 -5.91 13.65
CA LEU A 139 13.28 -7.23 14.23
C LEU A 139 12.49 -8.12 13.27
N TYR A 140 12.38 -9.40 13.62
CA TYR A 140 11.37 -10.27 13.02
C TYR A 140 9.97 -9.83 13.47
N PRO A 141 8.93 -10.11 12.67
CA PRO A 141 7.55 -9.93 13.12
C PRO A 141 7.24 -10.84 14.31
N GLU A 142 6.68 -10.25 15.36
CA GLU A 142 6.32 -10.95 16.62
C GLU A 142 4.82 -10.84 16.93
N GLU A 143 4.12 -9.93 16.26
CA GLU A 143 2.67 -9.76 16.38
C GLU A 143 2.00 -10.20 15.08
N LYS A 144 1.07 -11.16 15.18
CA LYS A 144 0.29 -11.68 14.05
C LYS A 144 -0.77 -10.67 13.62
N ILE A 145 -0.88 -10.47 12.31
CA ILE A 145 -2.03 -9.83 11.67
C ILE A 145 -3.02 -10.93 11.37
N ASP A 146 -4.07 -11.02 12.18
CA ASP A 146 -5.12 -12.01 12.01
C ASP A 146 -6.03 -11.65 10.84
N LEU A 147 -6.13 -12.55 9.86
CA LEU A 147 -6.94 -12.36 8.66
C LEU A 147 -8.30 -13.07 8.75
N GLU A 148 -8.55 -13.88 9.77
CA GLU A 148 -9.81 -14.61 9.91
C GLU A 148 -10.93 -13.67 10.35
N VAL A 149 -12.05 -13.67 9.62
CA VAL A 149 -13.21 -12.80 9.88
C VAL A 149 -14.49 -13.61 9.86
N GLU A 150 -14.89 -14.08 8.67
CA GLU A 150 -16.12 -14.84 8.47
C GLU A 150 -15.80 -16.34 8.27
N PRO A 151 -16.65 -17.26 8.79
CA PRO A 151 -16.43 -18.70 8.68
C PRO A 151 -16.28 -19.25 7.27
N ASP A 152 -16.95 -18.63 6.30
CA ASP A 152 -16.97 -18.98 4.88
C ASP A 152 -15.85 -18.29 4.08
N ASN A 153 -15.08 -17.38 4.71
CA ASN A 153 -13.89 -16.80 4.10
C ASN A 153 -12.68 -17.74 4.20
N TYR A 154 -12.79 -18.90 3.55
CA TYR A 154 -11.76 -19.93 3.55
C TYR A 154 -10.40 -19.43 3.05
N SER A 155 -10.36 -18.42 2.17
CA SER A 155 -9.10 -17.84 1.69
C SER A 155 -8.25 -17.29 2.83
N MET A 156 -8.87 -16.58 3.78
CA MET A 156 -8.14 -15.99 4.89
C MET A 156 -7.87 -17.00 6.00
N ARG A 157 -8.84 -17.89 6.28
CA ARG A 157 -8.64 -18.97 7.23
C ARG A 157 -7.47 -19.89 6.81
N VAL A 158 -7.42 -20.28 5.53
CA VAL A 158 -6.30 -21.06 4.97
C VAL A 158 -4.99 -20.29 5.04
N LEU A 159 -5.00 -18.98 4.73
CA LEU A 159 -3.79 -18.17 4.76
C LEU A 159 -3.21 -18.04 6.18
N ASN A 160 -4.06 -17.83 7.18
CA ASN A 160 -3.67 -17.80 8.60
C ASN A 160 -2.93 -19.06 9.06
N ILE A 161 -3.28 -20.22 8.48
CA ILE A 161 -2.67 -21.53 8.78
C ILE A 161 -1.40 -21.73 7.93
N ALA A 162 -1.47 -21.47 6.63
CA ALA A 162 -0.43 -21.82 5.67
C ALA A 162 0.75 -20.85 5.65
N ALA A 163 0.50 -19.57 5.87
CA ALA A 163 1.53 -18.53 5.94
C ALA A 163 1.01 -17.40 6.85
N PRO A 164 1.23 -17.49 8.18
CA PRO A 164 0.82 -16.43 9.08
C PRO A 164 1.50 -15.11 8.69
N LEU A 165 0.72 -14.03 8.65
CA LEU A 165 1.18 -12.68 8.35
C LEU A 165 1.48 -11.95 9.65
N GLY A 166 2.64 -11.31 9.76
CA GLY A 166 3.01 -10.51 10.93
C GLY A 166 3.16 -9.01 10.66
N LYS A 167 3.13 -8.21 11.72
CA LYS A 167 3.48 -6.79 11.69
C LYS A 167 4.97 -6.62 11.38
N GLY A 168 5.28 -6.01 10.24
CA GLY A 168 6.64 -5.91 9.70
C GLY A 168 7.02 -6.97 8.66
N GLN A 169 6.06 -7.78 8.17
CA GLN A 169 6.34 -8.86 7.23
C GLN A 169 6.76 -8.33 5.84
N ARG A 170 7.67 -9.05 5.17
CA ARG A 170 8.04 -8.87 3.76
C ARG A 170 7.52 -10.07 2.96
N GLY A 171 6.27 -9.97 2.50
CA GLY A 171 5.57 -11.05 1.81
C GLY A 171 5.53 -10.88 0.29
N LEU A 172 5.58 -12.00 -0.42
CA LEU A 172 5.31 -12.08 -1.85
C LEU A 172 4.10 -12.96 -2.12
N ILE A 173 3.11 -12.44 -2.86
CA ILE A 173 2.05 -13.25 -3.49
C ILE A 173 2.55 -13.64 -4.88
N VAL A 174 3.10 -14.84 -4.99
CA VAL A 174 3.66 -15.40 -6.21
C VAL A 174 2.53 -15.98 -7.04
N ALA A 175 2.13 -15.27 -8.10
CA ALA A 175 0.92 -15.57 -8.82
C ALA A 175 1.15 -15.57 -10.33
N PRO A 176 0.87 -16.70 -11.02
CA PRO A 176 0.65 -16.68 -12.45
C PRO A 176 -0.55 -15.79 -12.83
N PRO A 177 -0.63 -15.25 -14.06
CA PRO A 177 -1.83 -14.59 -14.55
C PRO A 177 -3.09 -15.46 -14.40
N ARG A 178 -4.23 -14.82 -14.09
CA ARG A 178 -5.57 -15.45 -13.95
C ARG A 178 -5.71 -16.49 -12.82
N THR A 179 -4.98 -16.34 -11.73
CA THR A 179 -5.06 -17.24 -10.55
C THR A 179 -5.86 -16.68 -9.37
N GLY A 180 -6.45 -15.48 -9.52
CA GLY A 180 -7.24 -14.85 -8.46
C GLY A 180 -6.45 -13.90 -7.54
N LYS A 181 -5.27 -13.41 -7.97
CA LYS A 181 -4.42 -12.47 -7.20
C LYS A 181 -5.21 -11.29 -6.61
N THR A 182 -6.04 -10.65 -7.44
CA THR A 182 -6.74 -9.41 -7.07
C THR A 182 -7.80 -9.69 -6.00
N VAL A 183 -8.55 -10.79 -6.15
CA VAL A 183 -9.56 -11.21 -5.16
C VAL A 183 -8.90 -11.57 -3.84
N LEU A 184 -7.77 -12.29 -3.87
CA LEU A 184 -7.03 -12.61 -2.65
C LEU A 184 -6.54 -11.34 -1.95
N MET A 185 -5.96 -10.40 -2.69
CA MET A 185 -5.46 -9.13 -2.15
C MET A 185 -6.59 -8.27 -1.55
N GLN A 186 -7.75 -8.21 -2.19
CA GLN A 186 -8.95 -7.54 -1.66
C GLN A 186 -9.42 -8.18 -0.34
N LYS A 187 -9.45 -9.51 -0.27
CA LYS A 187 -9.81 -10.22 0.96
C LYS A 187 -8.82 -9.93 2.09
N ILE A 188 -7.52 -9.92 1.81
CA ILE A 188 -6.49 -9.54 2.79
C ILE A 188 -6.73 -8.11 3.27
N ALA A 189 -6.94 -7.18 2.35
CA ALA A 189 -7.20 -5.78 2.66
C ALA A 189 -8.41 -5.60 3.59
N ASN A 190 -9.54 -6.21 3.24
CA ASN A 190 -10.78 -6.12 4.02
C ASN A 190 -10.64 -6.78 5.40
N SER A 191 -9.89 -7.88 5.49
CA SER A 191 -9.65 -8.54 6.78
C SER A 191 -8.78 -7.71 7.70
N ILE A 192 -7.75 -7.05 7.16
CA ILE A 192 -6.91 -6.10 7.92
C ILE A 192 -7.76 -4.91 8.40
N VAL A 193 -8.59 -4.32 7.52
CA VAL A 193 -9.46 -3.19 7.91
C VAL A 193 -10.47 -3.58 8.99
N HIS A 194 -10.98 -4.82 8.95
CA HIS A 194 -11.93 -5.32 9.93
C HIS A 194 -11.29 -5.60 11.28
N ASN A 195 -10.22 -6.40 11.30
CA ASN A 195 -9.58 -6.92 12.52
C ASN A 195 -8.59 -5.92 13.15
N HIS A 196 -7.91 -5.13 12.33
CA HIS A 196 -6.78 -4.29 12.74
C HIS A 196 -7.00 -2.81 12.37
N LYS A 197 -7.96 -2.16 13.05
CA LYS A 197 -8.33 -0.75 12.81
C LYS A 197 -7.20 0.24 13.10
N GLU A 198 -6.21 -0.17 13.89
CA GLU A 198 -5.01 0.61 14.19
C GLU A 198 -4.05 0.68 12.99
N VAL A 199 -4.09 -0.32 12.11
CA VAL A 199 -3.17 -0.43 10.98
C VAL A 199 -3.54 0.57 9.89
N LYS A 200 -2.55 1.34 9.43
CA LYS A 200 -2.67 2.21 8.27
C LYS A 200 -2.46 1.39 7.00
N LEU A 201 -3.56 1.03 6.34
CA LEU A 201 -3.53 0.25 5.11
C LEU A 201 -3.45 1.16 3.87
N ILE A 202 -2.43 0.92 3.03
CA ILE A 202 -2.24 1.57 1.74
C ILE A 202 -2.22 0.50 0.65
N VAL A 203 -3.09 0.63 -0.36
CA VAL A 203 -3.07 -0.20 -1.55
C VAL A 203 -2.39 0.56 -2.68
N LEU A 204 -1.25 0.08 -3.15
CA LEU A 204 -0.45 0.68 -4.21
C LEU A 204 -0.58 -0.15 -5.50
N LEU A 205 -1.22 0.42 -6.51
CA LEU A 205 -1.43 -0.23 -7.82
C LEU A 205 -0.52 0.42 -8.88
N ILE A 206 0.37 -0.35 -9.48
CA ILE A 206 1.37 0.11 -10.44
C ILE A 206 1.19 -0.61 -11.76
N ASP A 207 1.05 0.19 -12.83
CA ASP A 207 0.91 -0.28 -14.21
C ASP A 207 -0.23 -1.30 -14.35
N GLU A 208 -1.33 -1.02 -13.63
CA GLU A 208 -2.56 -1.82 -13.67
C GLU A 208 -3.68 -1.15 -14.46
N ARG A 209 -4.69 -1.94 -14.78
CA ARG A 209 -5.82 -1.49 -15.61
C ARG A 209 -6.76 -0.54 -14.85
N PRO A 210 -7.30 0.52 -15.50
CA PRO A 210 -8.21 1.47 -14.86
C PRO A 210 -9.45 0.82 -14.22
N GLU A 211 -10.00 -0.24 -14.83
CA GLU A 211 -11.14 -0.97 -14.30
C GLU A 211 -10.80 -1.73 -13.01
N GLU A 212 -9.58 -2.30 -12.91
CA GLU A 212 -9.11 -2.99 -11.70
C GLU A 212 -8.84 -1.98 -10.56
N VAL A 213 -8.31 -0.80 -10.90
CA VAL A 213 -8.15 0.31 -9.94
C VAL A 213 -9.50 0.76 -9.39
N THR A 214 -10.50 0.89 -10.26
CA THR A 214 -11.85 1.31 -9.86
C THR A 214 -12.52 0.27 -8.97
N ASP A 215 -12.36 -1.01 -9.30
CA ASP A 215 -12.87 -2.12 -8.50
C ASP A 215 -12.26 -2.13 -7.10
N MET A 216 -10.94 -2.01 -6.99
CA MET A 216 -10.24 -1.92 -5.70
C MET A 216 -10.73 -0.75 -4.85
N LYS A 217 -10.90 0.44 -5.45
CA LYS A 217 -11.41 1.64 -4.76
C LYS A 217 -12.83 1.51 -4.22
N ARG A 218 -13.65 0.64 -4.80
CA ARG A 218 -15.05 0.45 -4.39
C ARG A 218 -15.21 -0.65 -3.35
N ASN A 219 -14.32 -1.65 -3.37
CA ASN A 219 -14.44 -2.86 -2.55
C ASN A 219 -13.55 -2.87 -1.31
N VAL A 220 -12.61 -1.93 -1.20
CA VAL A 220 -11.67 -1.84 -0.06
C VAL A 220 -11.74 -0.45 0.55
N ASP A 221 -12.08 -0.39 1.85
CA ASP A 221 -12.08 0.85 2.64
C ASP A 221 -10.67 1.16 3.15
N ALA A 222 -9.78 1.54 2.21
CA ALA A 222 -8.40 1.88 2.48
C ALA A 222 -7.92 2.98 1.52
N GLU A 223 -6.73 3.51 1.81
CA GLU A 223 -6.08 4.45 0.91
C GLU A 223 -5.58 3.73 -0.35
N VAL A 224 -6.27 3.92 -1.48
CA VAL A 224 -5.89 3.32 -2.77
C VAL A 224 -5.18 4.34 -3.65
N VAL A 225 -3.87 4.15 -3.81
CA VAL A 225 -2.97 4.94 -4.65
C VAL A 225 -2.64 4.16 -5.91
N SER A 226 -2.78 4.79 -7.07
CA SER A 226 -2.60 4.09 -8.35
C SER A 226 -1.86 4.91 -9.40
N SER A 227 -1.09 4.22 -10.25
CA SER A 227 -0.61 4.72 -11.54
C SER A 227 -0.95 3.67 -12.60
N THR A 228 -1.92 3.96 -13.48
CA THR A 228 -2.37 3.03 -14.52
C THR A 228 -1.33 2.85 -15.62
N PHE A 229 -1.50 1.84 -16.49
CA PHE A 229 -0.60 1.56 -17.61
C PHE A 229 -0.51 2.68 -18.66
N ASP A 230 -1.45 3.64 -18.65
CA ASP A 230 -1.42 4.81 -19.54
C ASP A 230 -0.30 5.79 -19.18
N GLU A 231 0.29 5.64 -17.99
CA GLU A 231 1.27 6.55 -17.43
C GLU A 231 2.71 6.11 -17.73
N PRO A 232 3.66 7.06 -17.85
CA PRO A 232 5.05 6.72 -18.14
C PRO A 232 5.73 6.04 -16.93
N PRO A 233 6.78 5.22 -17.16
CA PRO A 233 7.52 4.53 -16.09
C PRO A 233 8.04 5.44 -14.97
N GLN A 234 8.47 6.66 -15.30
CA GLN A 234 8.92 7.65 -14.32
C GLN A 234 7.82 7.99 -13.31
N ARG A 235 6.57 8.00 -13.75
CA ARG A 235 5.42 8.28 -12.89
C ARG A 235 5.14 7.13 -11.94
N HIS A 236 5.24 5.88 -12.40
CA HIS A 236 5.15 4.72 -11.51
C HIS A 236 6.18 4.77 -10.38
N ILE A 237 7.42 5.13 -10.72
CA ILE A 237 8.52 5.28 -9.76
C ILE A 237 8.21 6.41 -8.77
N GLN A 238 7.79 7.58 -9.24
CA GLN A 238 7.50 8.74 -8.38
C GLN A 238 6.39 8.42 -7.37
N VAL A 239 5.28 7.82 -7.82
CA VAL A 239 4.16 7.45 -6.95
C VAL A 239 4.60 6.43 -5.89
N ALA A 240 5.37 5.41 -6.28
CA ALA A 240 5.89 4.42 -5.35
C ALA A 240 6.84 5.04 -4.31
N GLU A 241 7.72 5.96 -4.73
CA GLU A 241 8.64 6.68 -3.83
C GLU A 241 7.89 7.58 -2.83
N MET A 242 6.83 8.26 -3.27
CA MET A 242 5.97 9.04 -2.35
C MET A 242 5.28 8.14 -1.31
N VAL A 243 4.75 6.99 -1.73
CA VAL A 243 4.07 6.06 -0.83
C VAL A 243 5.03 5.45 0.19
N ILE A 244 6.23 5.03 -0.22
CA ILE A 244 7.19 4.45 0.72
C ILE A 244 7.75 5.49 1.68
N GLU A 245 7.98 6.73 1.23
CA GLU A 245 8.41 7.81 2.14
C GLU A 245 7.31 8.15 3.14
N LYS A 246 6.04 8.23 2.71
CA LYS A 246 4.88 8.39 3.61
C LYS A 246 4.85 7.28 4.66
N ALA A 247 4.95 6.02 4.23
CA ALA A 247 4.94 4.88 5.14
C ALA A 247 6.09 4.93 6.15
N ARG A 248 7.31 5.27 5.72
CA ARG A 248 8.46 5.47 6.61
C ARG A 248 8.21 6.56 7.64
N ARG A 249 7.63 7.69 7.24
CA ARG A 249 7.28 8.76 8.19
C ARG A 249 6.25 8.30 9.20
N LEU A 250 5.22 7.55 8.80
CA LEU A 250 4.22 7.01 9.73
C LEU A 250 4.84 6.03 10.75
N VAL A 251 5.77 5.17 10.33
CA VAL A 251 6.47 4.24 11.23
C VAL A 251 7.40 4.96 12.19
N GLU A 252 8.05 6.06 11.79
CA GLU A 252 8.82 6.90 12.72
C GLU A 252 7.95 7.49 13.85
N HIS A 253 6.64 7.59 13.63
CA HIS A 253 5.63 7.96 14.62
C HIS A 253 4.93 6.73 15.22
N LYS A 254 5.59 5.56 15.21
CA LYS A 254 5.13 4.30 15.83
C LYS A 254 3.80 3.76 15.31
N ASN A 255 3.42 4.11 14.08
CA ASN A 255 2.24 3.52 13.45
C ASN A 255 2.61 2.18 12.81
N ASP A 256 1.66 1.24 12.83
CA ASP A 256 1.72 0.04 12.00
C ASP A 256 1.17 0.35 10.61
N VAL A 257 1.98 0.12 9.59
CA VAL A 257 1.65 0.44 8.20
C VAL A 257 1.72 -0.83 7.36
N VAL A 258 0.66 -1.11 6.61
CA VAL A 258 0.65 -2.19 5.61
C VAL A 258 0.55 -1.57 4.23
N ILE A 259 1.48 -1.94 3.34
CA ILE A 259 1.40 -1.65 1.91
C ILE A 259 1.07 -2.95 1.17
N LEU A 260 -0.07 -2.96 0.48
CA LEU A 260 -0.40 -4.00 -0.49
C LEU A 260 -0.01 -3.48 -1.88
N LEU A 261 1.02 -4.08 -2.50
CA LEU A 261 1.56 -3.64 -3.80
C LEU A 261 1.17 -4.60 -4.94
N ASP A 262 0.49 -4.09 -5.96
CA ASP A 262 0.22 -4.82 -7.21
C ASP A 262 0.78 -4.05 -8.41
N SER A 263 1.97 -4.35 -8.94
CA SER A 263 2.87 -5.46 -8.57
C SER A 263 4.33 -5.03 -8.45
N ILE A 264 5.12 -5.80 -7.70
CA ILE A 264 6.56 -5.55 -7.58
C ILE A 264 7.29 -5.82 -8.89
N THR A 265 6.80 -6.76 -9.69
CA THR A 265 7.35 -7.09 -11.01
C THR A 265 7.23 -5.90 -11.97
N ARG A 266 6.06 -5.27 -12.02
CA ARG A 266 5.84 -4.08 -12.87
C ARG A 266 6.64 -2.87 -12.38
N LEU A 267 6.73 -2.68 -11.06
CA LEU A 267 7.57 -1.63 -10.50
C LEU A 267 9.05 -1.83 -10.87
N ALA A 268 9.57 -3.06 -10.75
CA ALA A 268 10.94 -3.37 -11.15
C ALA A 268 11.19 -3.17 -12.65
N ARG A 269 10.22 -3.50 -13.52
CA ARG A 269 10.28 -3.17 -14.96
C ARG A 269 10.37 -1.67 -15.19
N ALA A 270 9.56 -0.87 -14.50
CA ALA A 270 9.62 0.59 -14.61
C ALA A 270 11.01 1.13 -14.23
N TYR A 271 11.59 0.65 -13.13
CA TYR A 271 12.96 0.99 -12.74
C TYR A 271 14.00 0.58 -13.78
N ASN A 272 13.84 -0.60 -14.39
CA ASN A 272 14.74 -1.06 -15.44
C ASN A 272 14.71 -0.16 -16.67
N THR A 273 13.52 0.28 -17.10
CA THR A 273 13.35 1.18 -18.25
C THR A 273 13.94 2.58 -18.02
N VAL A 274 13.86 3.10 -16.79
CA VAL A 274 14.32 4.46 -16.46
C VAL A 274 15.80 4.51 -16.09
N THR A 275 16.38 3.39 -15.66
CA THR A 275 17.80 3.34 -15.27
C THR A 275 18.70 3.58 -16.49
N PRO A 276 19.66 4.53 -16.42
CA PRO A 276 20.62 4.73 -17.51
C PRO A 276 21.43 3.47 -17.78
N ALA A 277 21.71 3.21 -19.06
CA ALA A 277 22.47 2.03 -19.48
C ALA A 277 23.85 2.01 -18.81
N SER A 278 24.12 0.94 -18.07
CA SER A 278 25.38 0.76 -17.33
C SER A 278 26.45 0.02 -18.16
N GLY A 279 26.07 -0.50 -19.33
CA GLY A 279 26.88 -1.41 -20.14
C GLY A 279 26.94 -2.84 -19.59
N LYS A 280 26.30 -3.12 -18.44
CA LYS A 280 26.23 -4.45 -17.81
C LYS A 280 24.79 -4.91 -17.72
N ILE A 281 24.41 -5.81 -18.62
CA ILE A 281 23.07 -6.39 -18.69
C ILE A 281 23.12 -7.80 -18.12
N LEU A 282 22.28 -8.08 -17.14
CA LEU A 282 22.07 -9.40 -16.55
C LEU A 282 21.20 -10.26 -17.47
N SER A 283 21.03 -11.53 -17.10
CA SER A 283 20.11 -12.42 -17.80
C SER A 283 18.70 -11.82 -17.86
N GLY A 284 17.98 -12.06 -18.97
CA GLY A 284 16.63 -11.54 -19.15
C GLY A 284 16.53 -10.04 -19.49
N GLY A 285 17.64 -9.36 -19.80
CA GLY A 285 17.61 -7.96 -20.24
C GLY A 285 17.48 -6.94 -19.10
N VAL A 286 17.85 -7.35 -17.88
CA VAL A 286 17.81 -6.50 -16.69
C VAL A 286 19.13 -5.77 -16.52
N GLU A 287 19.12 -4.45 -16.43
CA GLU A 287 20.31 -3.65 -16.10
C GLU A 287 20.81 -4.00 -14.68
N ALA A 288 22.12 -4.16 -14.52
CA ALA A 288 22.71 -4.61 -13.25
C ALA A 288 22.33 -3.72 -12.04
N ASN A 289 22.15 -2.42 -12.27
CA ASN A 289 21.80 -1.46 -11.22
C ASN A 289 20.28 -1.22 -11.07
N ALA A 290 19.46 -1.75 -11.98
CA ALA A 290 18.02 -1.46 -12.00
C ALA A 290 17.27 -2.04 -10.79
N LEU A 291 17.71 -3.19 -10.28
CA LEU A 291 17.03 -3.87 -9.18
C LEU A 291 17.38 -3.31 -7.80
N HIS A 292 18.41 -2.46 -7.68
CA HIS A 292 18.84 -1.93 -6.39
C HIS A 292 17.74 -1.11 -5.70
N ARG A 293 17.07 -0.20 -6.42
CA ARG A 293 15.99 0.63 -5.85
C ARG A 293 14.74 -0.18 -5.51
N PRO A 294 14.20 -1.03 -6.39
CA PRO A 294 13.12 -1.95 -6.06
C PRO A 294 13.42 -2.85 -4.85
N LYS A 295 14.64 -3.39 -4.73
CA LYS A 295 15.05 -4.18 -3.55
C LYS A 295 15.06 -3.35 -2.27
N ARG A 296 15.51 -2.09 -2.33
CA ARG A 296 15.42 -1.16 -1.18
C ARG A 296 13.98 -0.79 -0.82
N PHE A 297 13.08 -0.68 -1.80
CA PHE A 297 11.65 -0.48 -1.55
C PHE A 297 11.07 -1.67 -0.77
N PHE A 298 11.25 -2.90 -1.28
CA PHE A 298 10.69 -4.10 -0.65
C PHE A 298 11.38 -4.44 0.68
N GLY A 299 12.71 -4.26 0.75
CA GLY A 299 13.50 -4.44 1.97
C GLY A 299 13.30 -3.34 3.03
N ALA A 300 12.50 -2.32 2.75
CA ALA A 300 12.11 -1.35 3.75
C ALA A 300 11.22 -1.98 4.82
N ALA A 301 10.36 -2.94 4.44
CA ALA A 301 9.46 -3.59 5.38
C ALA A 301 10.21 -4.35 6.47
N ARG A 302 9.82 -4.11 7.72
CA ARG A 302 10.46 -4.61 8.94
C ARG A 302 9.56 -4.35 10.13
N ASN A 303 9.68 -5.19 11.15
CA ASN A 303 9.22 -4.87 12.49
C ASN A 303 10.26 -3.96 13.17
N VAL A 304 9.84 -3.09 14.09
CA VAL A 304 10.72 -2.12 14.75
C VAL A 304 10.59 -2.24 16.27
N GLU A 305 11.72 -2.36 16.96
CA GLU A 305 11.76 -2.48 18.42
C GLU A 305 11.22 -1.23 19.15
N GLU A 306 11.53 -0.03 18.64
CA GLU A 306 11.13 1.24 19.25
C GLU A 306 9.63 1.58 19.09
N GLY A 307 8.91 0.77 18.31
CA GLY A 307 7.47 0.87 18.07
C GLY A 307 7.10 1.13 16.60
N GLY A 308 5.95 0.58 16.19
CA GLY A 308 5.45 0.60 14.82
C GLY A 308 6.05 -0.49 13.95
N SER A 309 5.52 -0.65 12.74
CA SER A 309 6.00 -1.65 11.80
C SER A 309 5.66 -1.27 10.37
N LEU A 310 6.49 -1.73 9.42
CA LEU A 310 6.19 -1.62 8.00
C LEU A 310 6.03 -3.02 7.41
N THR A 311 4.80 -3.42 7.11
CA THR A 311 4.49 -4.63 6.36
C THR A 311 4.36 -4.29 4.88
N ILE A 312 5.01 -5.04 4.00
CA ILE A 312 4.80 -4.96 2.55
C ILE A 312 4.44 -6.35 2.05
N LEU A 313 3.24 -6.47 1.48
CA LEU A 313 2.81 -7.67 0.76
C LEU A 313 2.66 -7.30 -0.70
N ALA A 314 3.52 -7.84 -1.55
CA ALA A 314 3.54 -7.49 -2.97
C ALA A 314 3.23 -8.69 -3.86
N THR A 315 2.49 -8.48 -4.93
CA THR A 315 2.29 -9.51 -5.96
C THR A 315 3.55 -9.60 -6.83
N ALA A 316 3.96 -10.83 -7.15
CA ALA A 316 5.04 -11.14 -8.08
C ALA A 316 4.49 -12.05 -9.18
N LEU A 317 4.65 -11.61 -10.43
CA LEU A 317 4.17 -12.37 -11.59
C LEU A 317 5.20 -13.43 -11.98
N ILE A 318 4.72 -14.67 -12.11
CA ILE A 318 5.49 -15.82 -12.64
C ILE A 318 4.76 -16.44 -13.85
N ASP A 319 5.44 -17.34 -14.56
CA ASP A 319 4.88 -18.05 -15.72
C ASP A 319 4.29 -17.12 -16.79
N THR A 320 4.89 -15.93 -16.97
CA THR A 320 4.49 -14.93 -17.96
C THR A 320 5.08 -15.22 -19.35
N GLY A 321 6.05 -16.14 -19.43
CA GLY A 321 6.86 -16.37 -20.63
C GLY A 321 8.00 -15.37 -20.81
N SER A 322 8.20 -14.43 -19.86
CA SER A 322 9.28 -13.46 -19.88
C SER A 322 10.41 -13.87 -18.94
N ARG A 323 11.60 -14.12 -19.49
CA ARG A 323 12.81 -14.39 -18.70
C ARG A 323 13.20 -13.21 -17.78
N MET A 324 12.80 -11.99 -18.14
CA MET A 324 12.98 -10.82 -17.28
C MET A 324 12.22 -10.98 -15.96
N ASP A 325 10.98 -11.46 -16.02
CA ASP A 325 10.13 -11.61 -14.83
C ASP A 325 10.64 -12.72 -13.91
N GLU A 326 11.15 -13.81 -14.50
CA GLU A 326 11.80 -14.90 -13.75
C GLU A 326 13.00 -14.39 -12.95
N VAL A 327 13.88 -13.60 -13.59
CA VAL A 327 15.05 -13.01 -12.93
C VAL A 327 14.63 -12.02 -11.83
N ILE A 328 13.62 -11.18 -12.10
CA ILE A 328 13.07 -10.27 -11.10
C ILE A 328 12.52 -11.04 -9.90
N PHE A 329 11.76 -12.10 -10.14
CA PHE A 329 11.17 -12.92 -9.09
C PHE A 329 12.24 -13.53 -8.19
N GLU A 330 13.26 -14.18 -8.75
CA GLU A 330 14.34 -14.81 -7.97
C GLU A 330 15.09 -13.80 -7.08
N GLU A 331 15.31 -12.59 -7.57
CA GLU A 331 15.96 -11.51 -6.79
C GLU A 331 15.13 -11.05 -5.59
N PHE A 332 13.80 -11.02 -5.72
CA PHE A 332 12.91 -10.67 -4.62
C PHE A 332 12.62 -11.82 -3.68
N LYS A 333 12.60 -13.05 -4.17
CA LYS A 333 12.45 -14.26 -3.37
C LYS A 333 13.50 -14.35 -2.27
N GLY A 334 14.76 -14.02 -2.60
CA GLY A 334 15.85 -13.96 -1.61
C GLY A 334 15.70 -12.82 -0.58
N THR A 335 14.91 -11.80 -0.87
CA THR A 335 14.73 -10.60 -0.02
C THR A 335 13.53 -10.75 0.93
N GLY A 336 12.50 -11.50 0.51
CA GLY A 336 11.28 -11.76 1.28
C GLY A 336 11.47 -12.75 2.43
N ASN A 337 10.52 -12.76 3.36
CA ASN A 337 10.43 -13.71 4.45
C ASN A 337 9.07 -14.41 4.56
N MET A 338 8.17 -14.19 3.59
CA MET A 338 6.89 -14.88 3.44
C MET A 338 6.59 -15.06 1.94
N GLU A 339 6.10 -16.22 1.56
CA GLU A 339 5.70 -16.55 0.18
C GLU A 339 4.30 -17.16 0.19
N ILE A 340 3.38 -16.60 -0.59
CA ILE A 340 2.05 -17.13 -0.87
C ILE A 340 2.02 -17.51 -2.33
N VAL A 341 2.03 -18.80 -2.64
CA VAL A 341 2.17 -19.30 -4.01
C VAL A 341 0.81 -19.71 -4.54
N LEU A 342 0.39 -19.13 -5.66
CA LEU A 342 -0.86 -19.49 -6.34
C LEU A 342 -0.60 -20.45 -7.50
N ASP A 343 -1.41 -21.51 -7.60
CA ASP A 343 -1.28 -22.53 -8.63
C ASP A 343 -2.28 -22.35 -9.78
N ARG A 344 -1.77 -22.33 -11.00
CA ARG A 344 -2.57 -22.17 -12.22
C ARG A 344 -3.47 -23.39 -12.50
N LYS A 345 -3.03 -24.61 -12.16
CA LYS A 345 -3.82 -25.83 -12.45
C LYS A 345 -5.05 -25.89 -11.54
N MET A 346 -4.91 -25.52 -10.26
CA MET A 346 -6.03 -25.36 -9.33
C MET A 346 -7.02 -24.30 -9.79
N ALA A 347 -6.53 -23.12 -10.17
CA ALA A 347 -7.38 -22.04 -10.69
C ALA A 347 -8.16 -22.46 -11.96
N ASN A 348 -7.52 -23.18 -12.88
CA ASN A 348 -8.17 -23.72 -14.09
C ASN A 348 -9.27 -24.74 -13.77
N ARG A 349 -9.12 -25.51 -12.69
CA ARG A 349 -10.15 -26.42 -12.14
C ARG A 349 -11.22 -25.70 -11.32
N ARG A 350 -11.12 -24.38 -11.15
CA ARG A 350 -12.00 -23.54 -10.31
C ARG A 350 -11.95 -23.89 -8.82
N ILE A 351 -10.81 -24.39 -8.34
CA ILE A 351 -10.57 -24.64 -6.92
C ILE A 351 -10.01 -23.36 -6.31
N TYR A 352 -10.74 -22.76 -5.37
CA TYR A 352 -10.35 -21.53 -4.68
C TYR A 352 -10.46 -21.70 -3.16
N PRO A 353 -9.51 -21.15 -2.36
CA PRO A 353 -8.33 -20.41 -2.79
C PRO A 353 -7.30 -21.29 -3.52
N ALA A 354 -6.72 -20.80 -4.62
CA ALA A 354 -5.76 -21.56 -5.42
C ALA A 354 -4.35 -21.53 -4.82
N ILE A 355 -4.21 -21.67 -3.50
CA ILE A 355 -2.95 -21.56 -2.76
C ILE A 355 -2.25 -22.93 -2.72
N ASP A 356 -1.02 -23.00 -3.21
CA ASP A 356 -0.16 -24.17 -3.06
C ASP A 356 0.37 -24.23 -1.62
N LEU A 357 -0.25 -25.08 -0.81
CA LEU A 357 0.05 -25.24 0.63
C LEU A 357 1.45 -25.78 0.90
N GLN A 358 2.08 -26.45 -0.08
CA GLN A 358 3.41 -27.02 0.08
C GLN A 358 4.50 -25.97 -0.14
N LYS A 359 4.27 -25.03 -1.08
CA LYS A 359 5.21 -23.94 -1.38
C LYS A 359 4.98 -22.67 -0.57
N THR A 360 3.78 -22.51 -0.01
CA THR A 360 3.41 -21.35 0.81
C THR A 360 3.95 -21.50 2.23
N GLY A 361 4.51 -20.43 2.78
CA GLY A 361 5.02 -20.41 4.15
C GLY A 361 5.64 -19.08 4.59
N THR A 362 5.83 -18.97 5.90
CA THR A 362 6.44 -17.81 6.55
C THR A 362 7.71 -18.25 7.29
N ARG A 363 8.81 -17.50 7.11
CA ARG A 363 10.03 -17.74 7.90
C ARG A 363 9.80 -17.27 9.33
N LYS A 364 10.31 -18.02 10.31
CA LYS A 364 10.16 -17.73 11.74
C LYS A 364 8.69 -17.63 12.19
N GLU A 365 7.83 -18.48 11.63
CA GLU A 365 6.41 -18.55 12.00
C GLU A 365 6.19 -18.98 13.46
N ASP A 366 7.21 -19.55 14.13
CA ASP A 366 7.24 -19.83 15.57
C ASP A 366 7.12 -18.58 16.45
N LEU A 367 7.41 -17.39 15.92
CA LEU A 367 7.21 -16.12 16.62
C LEU A 367 5.78 -15.58 16.49
N LEU A 368 4.98 -16.13 15.56
CA LEU A 368 3.63 -15.66 15.25
C LEU A 368 2.54 -16.64 15.71
N LEU A 369 2.91 -17.88 15.96
CA LEU A 369 2.01 -18.97 16.36
C LEU A 369 2.40 -19.48 17.74
N SER A 370 1.40 -19.90 18.53
CA SER A 370 1.67 -20.61 19.77
C SER A 370 2.31 -21.97 19.50
N ALA A 371 2.98 -22.55 20.50
CA ALA A 371 3.60 -23.86 20.38
C ALA A 371 2.60 -24.99 20.04
N ASP A 372 1.35 -24.88 20.51
CA ASP A 372 0.28 -25.84 20.19
C ASP A 372 -0.16 -25.71 18.73
N GLU A 373 -0.45 -24.48 18.27
CA GLU A 373 -0.79 -24.22 16.87
C GLU A 373 0.33 -24.68 15.94
N MET A 374 1.58 -24.39 16.28
CA MET A 374 2.75 -24.78 15.48
C MET A 374 2.84 -26.29 15.29
N ASN A 375 2.61 -27.06 16.36
CA ASN A 375 2.59 -28.53 16.28
C ASN A 375 1.45 -29.02 15.37
N LYS A 376 0.26 -28.43 15.48
CA LYS A 376 -0.90 -28.80 14.65
C LYS A 376 -0.68 -28.46 13.18
N VAL A 377 -0.14 -27.27 12.88
CA VAL A 377 0.25 -26.86 11.52
C VAL A 377 1.28 -27.82 10.94
N TRP A 378 2.26 -28.27 11.74
CA TRP A 378 3.25 -29.24 11.29
C TRP A 378 2.64 -30.61 10.95
N ILE A 379 1.75 -31.12 11.79
CA ILE A 379 1.00 -32.37 11.51
C ILE A 379 0.19 -32.21 10.22
N LEU A 380 -0.53 -31.10 10.08
CA LEU A 380 -1.31 -30.79 8.89
C LEU A 380 -0.43 -30.77 7.64
N ARG A 381 0.71 -30.07 7.66
CA ARG A 381 1.67 -30.04 6.54
C ARG A 381 2.17 -31.44 6.17
N LYS A 382 2.44 -32.31 7.14
CA LYS A 382 2.83 -33.70 6.88
C LYS A 382 1.73 -34.49 6.16
N ILE A 383 0.49 -34.39 6.60
CA ILE A 383 -0.65 -35.06 5.96
C ILE A 383 -0.78 -34.59 4.51
N LEU A 384 -0.79 -33.27 4.29
CA LEU A 384 -0.96 -32.65 2.98
C LEU A 384 0.23 -32.87 2.03
N SER A 385 1.43 -33.16 2.54
CA SER A 385 2.63 -33.39 1.72
C SER A 385 2.55 -34.63 0.83
N SER A 386 1.72 -35.60 1.19
CA SER A 386 1.52 -36.83 0.42
C SER A 386 0.49 -36.68 -0.71
N MET A 387 -0.27 -35.59 -0.71
CA MET A 387 -1.32 -35.29 -1.67
C MET A 387 -0.78 -34.38 -2.78
N ASN A 388 -1.43 -34.42 -3.95
CA ASN A 388 -1.19 -33.36 -4.94
C ASN A 388 -1.83 -32.03 -4.45
N PRO A 389 -1.41 -30.86 -4.96
CA PRO A 389 -1.89 -29.57 -4.44
C PRO A 389 -3.41 -29.37 -4.50
N ALA A 390 -4.08 -29.86 -5.55
CA ALA A 390 -5.51 -29.71 -5.72
C ALA A 390 -6.29 -30.55 -4.70
N ASP A 391 -5.90 -31.80 -4.53
CA ASP A 391 -6.54 -32.73 -3.59
C ASP A 391 -6.25 -32.29 -2.14
N ALA A 392 -5.05 -31.76 -1.87
CA ALA A 392 -4.69 -31.18 -0.58
C ALA A 392 -5.61 -30.00 -0.20
N MET A 393 -5.89 -29.11 -1.16
CA MET A 393 -6.79 -27.98 -0.95
C MET A 393 -8.24 -28.44 -0.75
N GLU A 394 -8.74 -29.36 -1.59
CA GLU A 394 -10.09 -29.92 -1.46
C GLU A 394 -10.27 -30.61 -0.10
N PHE A 395 -9.31 -31.45 0.31
CA PHE A 395 -9.31 -32.10 1.62
C PHE A 395 -9.35 -31.10 2.77
N LEU A 396 -8.50 -30.06 2.73
CA LEU A 396 -8.47 -29.02 3.76
C LEU A 396 -9.81 -28.29 3.84
N LEU A 397 -10.37 -27.89 2.69
CA LEU A 397 -11.67 -27.20 2.63
C LEU A 397 -12.81 -28.07 3.17
N ASP A 398 -12.82 -29.38 2.87
CA ASP A 398 -13.84 -30.30 3.38
C ASP A 398 -13.82 -30.44 4.89
N ARG A 399 -12.63 -30.38 5.51
CA ARG A 399 -12.49 -30.35 6.97
C ARG A 399 -12.87 -28.99 7.55
N MET A 400 -12.44 -27.90 6.92
CA MET A 400 -12.75 -26.55 7.40
C MET A 400 -14.24 -26.21 7.29
N ARG A 401 -14.98 -26.78 6.34
CA ARG A 401 -16.44 -26.64 6.23
C ARG A 401 -17.21 -27.17 7.45
N GLN A 402 -16.60 -28.06 8.23
CA GLN A 402 -17.20 -28.64 9.44
C GLN A 402 -17.06 -27.74 10.67
N THR A 403 -16.33 -26.63 10.56
CA THR A 403 -15.98 -25.75 11.69
C THR A 403 -16.14 -24.28 11.31
N ALA A 404 -16.52 -23.46 12.28
CA ALA A 404 -16.70 -22.03 12.05
C ALA A 404 -15.36 -21.29 12.07
N THR A 405 -14.44 -21.71 12.93
CA THR A 405 -13.14 -21.02 13.15
C THR A 405 -11.94 -21.94 12.99
N ASN A 406 -10.74 -21.37 12.82
CA ASN A 406 -9.50 -22.14 12.83
C ASN A 406 -9.19 -22.76 14.20
N GLU A 407 -9.63 -22.11 15.28
CA GLU A 407 -9.51 -22.65 16.63
C GLU A 407 -10.31 -23.96 16.77
N GLU A 408 -11.57 -23.96 16.32
CA GLU A 408 -12.42 -25.17 16.28
C GLU A 408 -11.84 -26.23 15.36
N PHE A 409 -11.33 -25.83 14.19
CA PHE A 409 -10.65 -26.73 13.25
C PHE A 409 -9.45 -27.43 13.93
N PHE A 410 -8.59 -26.67 14.60
CA PHE A 410 -7.45 -27.21 15.33
C PHE A 410 -7.85 -28.06 16.54
N ALA A 411 -8.95 -27.75 17.21
CA ALA A 411 -9.49 -28.59 18.28
C ALA A 411 -10.00 -29.94 17.74
N SER A 412 -10.60 -29.95 16.53
CA SER A 412 -11.11 -31.17 15.90
C SER A 412 -10.00 -32.15 15.46
N MET A 413 -8.76 -31.66 15.25
CA MET A 413 -7.62 -32.51 14.90
C MET A 413 -7.11 -33.37 16.07
N ASN A 414 -7.49 -33.05 17.31
CA ASN A 414 -7.10 -33.80 18.51
C ASN A 414 -8.03 -35.01 18.77
N GLN A 415 -9.10 -35.15 17.99
CA GLN A 415 -10.04 -36.28 18.00
C GLN A 415 -9.70 -37.22 16.85
#